data_AF-X1DRY3-F1
#
_entry.id   AF-X1DRY3-F1
#
_cell.length_a   1.000
_cell.length_b   1.000
_cell.length_c   1.000
_cell.angle_alpha   90.00
_cell.angle_beta   90.00
_cell.angle_gamma   90.00
#
_symmetry.space_group_name_H-M   'P 1'
#
loop_
_entity.id
_entity.type
_entity.pdbx_description
1 polymer ?
#
loop_
_entity_poly.entity_id
_entity_poly.type
_entity_poly.pdbx_seq_one_letter_code
_entity_poly.pdbx_strand_id
1 'polypeptide(L)'
;MDINKLREAIKKNNFEWRKHKISLNLILRKEGDNKMEKCPLCGGEKKQDYTIYSVDLKFGVVVVRKVPAKVCSQCGEEWIDSKTAKKLEKIVNSARQSHSELEVLSFQS
;
A
#
# COMPACT_ATOMS: atom_id res chain seq x y z
N MET A 1 16.95 -19.86 -18.21
CA MET A 1 18.25 -19.25 -17.85
C MET A 1 18.38 -19.34 -16.33
N ASP A 2 19.45 -19.97 -15.82
CA ASP A 2 19.58 -20.37 -14.41
C ASP A 2 19.94 -19.18 -13.49
N ILE A 3 19.18 -19.02 -12.39
CA ILE A 3 19.38 -17.99 -11.36
C ILE A 3 20.79 -18.01 -10.78
N ASN A 4 21.44 -19.17 -10.75
CA ASN A 4 22.80 -19.30 -10.22
C ASN A 4 23.85 -18.69 -11.18
N LYS A 5 23.60 -18.72 -12.50
CA LYS A 5 24.46 -18.04 -13.48
C LYS A 5 24.36 -16.51 -13.39
N LEU A 6 23.18 -16.00 -13.05
CA LEU A 6 22.97 -14.56 -12.81
C LEU A 6 23.72 -14.07 -11.55
N ARG A 7 23.74 -14.86 -10.48
CA ARG A 7 24.44 -14.50 -9.23
C ARG A 7 25.95 -14.41 -9.39
N GLU A 8 26.55 -15.29 -10.18
CA GLU A 8 27.99 -15.28 -10.43
C GLU A 8 28.43 -14.11 -11.34
N ALA A 9 27.58 -13.71 -12.29
CA ALA A 9 27.83 -12.53 -13.13
C ALA A 9 27.80 -11.22 -12.32
N ILE A 10 26.90 -11.12 -11.33
CA ILE A 10 26.80 -9.95 -10.46
C ILE A 10 28.00 -9.85 -9.50
N LYS A 11 28.50 -10.98 -8.99
CA LYS A 11 29.71 -10.99 -8.15
C LYS A 11 30.98 -10.58 -8.89
N LYS A 12 31.12 -10.95 -10.17
CA LYS A 12 32.31 -10.62 -10.98
C LYS A 12 32.39 -9.15 -11.40
N ASN A 13 31.26 -8.44 -11.47
CA ASN A 13 31.20 -7.03 -11.86
C ASN A 13 31.27 -6.05 -10.68
N ASN A 14 31.94 -6.45 -9.59
CA ASN A 14 32.13 -5.62 -8.39
C ASN A 14 33.21 -4.54 -8.63
N PHE A 15 32.91 -3.59 -9.51
CA PHE A 15 33.77 -2.46 -9.86
C PHE A 15 33.65 -1.36 -8.78
N GLU A 16 34.57 -1.43 -7.82
CA GLU A 16 35.26 -0.34 -7.14
C GLU A 16 34.54 1.03 -7.01
N TRP A 17 33.68 1.19 -6.00
CA TRP A 17 33.28 2.51 -5.49
C TRP A 17 33.42 2.56 -3.96
N ARG A 18 34.66 2.79 -3.48
CA ARG A 18 34.98 2.94 -2.04
C ARG A 18 35.50 4.31 -1.63
N LYS A 19 35.39 5.35 -2.46
CA LYS A 19 35.83 6.70 -2.11
C LYS A 19 34.80 7.72 -2.56
N HIS A 20 33.97 8.14 -1.61
CA HIS A 20 33.25 9.43 -1.48
C HIS A 20 31.88 9.20 -0.83
N LYS A 21 31.89 9.21 0.52
CA LYS A 21 30.73 9.57 1.33
C LYS A 21 30.35 11.00 0.95
N ILE A 22 29.07 11.25 0.64
CA ILE A 22 28.23 12.43 0.94
C ILE A 22 27.13 12.50 -0.14
N SER A 23 25.86 12.48 0.30
CA SER A 23 24.65 12.81 -0.48
C SER A 23 24.09 11.78 -1.48
N LEU A 24 23.89 10.51 -1.08
CA LEU A 24 23.00 9.60 -1.83
C LEU A 24 22.18 8.61 -0.95
N ASN A 25 22.05 8.85 0.35
CA ASN A 25 21.20 8.01 1.22
C ASN A 25 19.72 8.46 1.27
N LEU A 26 19.32 9.47 0.47
CA LEU A 26 17.93 9.96 0.44
C LEU A 26 17.15 9.61 -0.83
N ILE A 27 17.76 9.02 -1.87
CA ILE A 27 17.09 8.81 -3.18
C ILE A 27 16.92 7.33 -3.55
N LEU A 28 17.40 6.37 -2.75
CA LEU A 28 17.12 4.95 -2.98
C LEU A 28 16.47 4.31 -1.74
N ARG A 29 15.22 4.73 -1.46
CA ARG A 29 14.27 3.84 -0.79
C ARG A 29 14.08 2.66 -1.75
N LYS A 30 14.88 1.62 -1.55
CA LYS A 30 14.77 0.37 -2.31
C LYS A 30 13.32 -0.11 -2.23
N GLU A 31 12.66 -0.13 -3.38
CA GLU A 31 11.48 -0.95 -3.63
C GLU A 31 11.91 -2.42 -3.42
N GLY A 32 11.72 -2.91 -2.20
CA GLY A 32 12.20 -4.24 -1.83
C GLY A 32 12.24 -4.55 -0.34
N ASP A 33 11.31 -4.02 0.48
CA ASP A 33 11.16 -4.46 1.86
C ASP A 33 10.05 -5.51 1.98
N ASN A 34 10.43 -6.76 1.69
CA ASN A 34 9.74 -7.91 2.24
C ASN A 34 10.02 -7.98 3.75
N LYS A 35 9.27 -7.22 4.55
CA LYS A 35 9.01 -7.48 5.98
C LYS A 35 8.05 -6.44 6.55
N MET A 36 6.77 -6.78 6.60
CA MET A 36 5.83 -6.40 7.68
C MET A 36 4.49 -7.14 7.51
N GLU A 37 4.55 -8.48 7.40
CA GLU A 37 3.38 -9.37 7.49
C GLU A 37 2.82 -9.45 8.92
N LYS A 38 3.50 -8.84 9.90
CA LYS A 38 3.00 -8.74 11.27
C LYS A 38 2.40 -7.35 11.55
N CYS A 39 1.32 -7.35 12.32
CA CYS A 39 0.63 -6.18 12.82
C CYS A 39 1.54 -5.44 13.81
N PRO A 40 1.86 -4.15 13.58
CA PRO A 40 2.65 -3.37 14.52
C PRO A 40 1.91 -3.09 15.83
N LEU A 41 0.58 -3.25 15.87
CA LEU A 41 -0.23 -2.97 17.07
C LEU A 41 -0.33 -4.17 18.02
N CYS A 42 -0.45 -5.39 17.48
CA CYS A 42 -0.69 -6.59 18.30
C CYS A 42 0.27 -7.77 17.99
N GLY A 43 1.12 -7.66 16.97
CA GLY A 43 2.00 -8.76 16.54
C GLY A 43 1.32 -9.85 15.70
N GLY A 44 -0.01 -9.80 15.52
CA GLY A 44 -0.78 -10.75 14.70
C GLY A 44 -0.47 -10.70 13.20
N GLU A 45 -0.95 -11.67 12.42
CA GLU A 45 -0.68 -11.72 10.98
C GLU A 45 -1.62 -10.83 10.18
N LYS A 46 -1.05 -10.07 9.25
CA LYS A 46 -1.78 -9.35 8.21
C LYS A 46 -2.05 -10.30 7.05
N LYS A 47 -3.27 -10.28 6.53
CA LYS A 47 -3.67 -11.07 5.36
C LYS A 47 -4.25 -10.13 4.31
N GLN A 48 -4.09 -10.47 3.03
CA GLN A 48 -4.82 -9.78 1.98
C GLN A 48 -6.32 -10.08 2.16
N ASP A 49 -7.11 -9.01 2.24
CA ASP A 49 -8.56 -9.09 2.42
C ASP A 49 -9.21 -7.82 1.87
N TYR A 50 -10.51 -7.65 2.14
CA TYR A 50 -11.27 -6.47 1.78
C TYR A 50 -11.86 -5.79 3.01
N THR A 51 -11.97 -4.46 2.93
CA THR A 51 -12.64 -3.65 3.95
C THR A 51 -13.71 -2.72 3.36
N ILE A 52 -14.39 -2.00 4.24
CA ILE A 52 -15.30 -0.89 3.95
C ILE A 52 -14.57 0.40 4.29
N TYR A 53 -14.50 1.33 3.33
CA TYR A 53 -14.00 2.68 3.55
C TYR A 53 -15.18 3.65 3.56
N SER A 54 -15.42 4.32 4.69
CA SER A 54 -16.49 5.30 4.83
C SER A 54 -15.93 6.70 5.11
N VAL A 55 -16.51 7.71 4.45
CA VAL A 55 -16.17 9.12 4.67
C VAL A 55 -17.43 9.91 4.95
N ASP A 56 -17.41 10.64 6.06
CA ASP A 56 -18.38 11.67 6.39
C ASP A 56 -18.00 12.97 5.65
N LEU A 57 -18.89 13.47 4.80
CA LEU A 57 -18.73 14.71 4.03
C LEU A 57 -19.36 15.93 4.73
N LYS A 58 -19.82 15.79 5.98
CA LYS A 58 -20.67 16.70 6.77
C LYS A 58 -22.10 16.86 6.27
N PHE A 59 -22.32 16.80 4.96
CA PHE A 59 -23.66 16.86 4.34
C PHE A 59 -24.20 15.48 3.95
N GLY A 60 -23.36 14.45 3.96
CA GLY A 60 -23.71 13.11 3.52
C GLY A 60 -22.57 12.14 3.79
N VAL A 61 -22.83 10.85 3.56
CA VAL A 61 -21.88 9.77 3.80
C VAL A 61 -21.62 8.98 2.53
N VAL A 62 -20.34 8.74 2.25
CA VAL A 62 -19.90 7.85 1.16
C VAL A 62 -19.36 6.57 1.79
N VAL A 63 -19.89 5.43 1.37
CA VAL A 63 -19.45 4.10 1.79
C VAL A 63 -18.94 3.33 0.59
N VAL A 64 -17.65 3.04 0.55
CA VAL A 64 -17.02 2.21 -0.49
C VAL A 64 -16.75 0.82 0.09
N ARG A 65 -17.42 -0.20 -0.45
CA ARG A 65 -17.30 -1.60 -0.04
C ARG A 65 -16.24 -2.34 -0.87
N LYS A 66 -15.75 -3.47 -0.36
CA LYS A 66 -14.81 -4.36 -1.06
C LYS A 66 -13.48 -3.67 -1.42
N VAL A 67 -13.00 -2.78 -0.56
CA VAL A 67 -11.74 -2.06 -0.75
C VAL A 67 -10.57 -3.01 -0.44
N PRO A 68 -9.66 -3.27 -1.39
CA PRO A 68 -8.49 -4.11 -1.13
C PRO A 68 -7.63 -3.55 0.00
N ALA A 69 -7.32 -4.39 0.98
CA ALA A 69 -6.50 -4.03 2.12
C ALA A 69 -5.65 -5.23 2.59
N LYS A 70 -4.67 -4.95 3.45
CA LYS A 70 -4.18 -5.96 4.38
C LYS A 70 -4.96 -5.81 5.69
N VAL A 71 -5.50 -6.89 6.24
CA VAL A 71 -6.25 -6.87 7.50
C VAL A 71 -5.58 -7.80 8.51
N CYS A 72 -5.44 -7.36 9.75
CA CYS A 72 -4.91 -8.19 10.82
C CYS A 72 -5.93 -9.25 11.22
N SER A 73 -5.54 -10.52 11.10
CA SER A 73 -6.36 -11.69 11.48
C SER A 73 -6.66 -11.81 12.98
N GLN A 74 -6.05 -10.97 13.82
CA GLN A 74 -6.27 -10.98 15.28
C GLN A 74 -7.03 -9.75 15.76
N CYS A 75 -6.54 -8.54 15.47
CA CYS A 75 -7.14 -7.30 15.98
C CYS A 75 -8.01 -6.55 14.96
N GLY A 76 -8.08 -7.00 13.71
CA GLY A 76 -8.88 -6.37 12.67
C GLY A 76 -8.31 -5.09 12.08
N GLU A 77 -7.14 -4.61 12.54
CA GLU A 77 -6.52 -3.41 11.99
C GLU A 77 -6.26 -3.54 10.48
N GLU A 78 -6.42 -2.44 9.76
CA GLU A 78 -6.51 -2.42 8.31
C GLU A 78 -5.44 -1.52 7.69
N TRP A 79 -4.84 -1.94 6.58
CA TRP A 79 -3.84 -1.17 5.84
C TRP A 79 -4.22 -1.12 4.37
N ILE A 80 -4.53 0.09 3.91
CA ILE A 80 -4.81 0.40 2.51
C ILE A 80 -3.53 0.93 1.87
N ASP A 81 -3.13 0.33 0.73
CA ASP A 81 -1.93 0.78 0.02
C ASP A 81 -2.15 2.12 -0.71
N SER A 82 -1.05 2.78 -1.08
CA SER A 82 -1.09 4.10 -1.71
C SER A 82 -1.84 4.13 -3.05
N LYS A 83 -1.85 3.05 -3.83
CA LYS A 83 -2.58 2.97 -5.12
C LYS A 83 -4.08 2.90 -4.86
N THR A 84 -4.49 2.08 -3.89
CA THR A 84 -5.89 1.94 -3.46
C THR A 84 -6.40 3.23 -2.84
N ALA A 85 -5.62 3.87 -1.96
CA ALA A 85 -5.96 5.16 -1.34
C ALA A 85 -6.19 6.27 -2.40
N LYS A 86 -5.33 6.39 -3.42
CA LYS A 86 -5.52 7.33 -4.52
C LYS A 86 -6.81 7.10 -5.32
N LYS A 87 -7.25 5.85 -5.47
CA LYS A 87 -8.53 5.55 -6.12
C LYS A 87 -9.72 5.95 -5.25
N LEU A 88 -9.65 5.69 -3.94
CA LEU A 88 -10.69 6.11 -2.98
C LEU A 88 -10.86 7.62 -2.97
N GLU A 89 -9.75 8.37 -2.99
CA GLU A 89 -9.78 9.84 -3.06
C GLU A 89 -10.55 10.33 -4.30
N LYS A 90 -10.33 9.72 -5.47
CA LYS A 90 -11.08 10.05 -6.69
C LYS A 90 -12.57 9.74 -6.54
N ILE A 91 -12.92 8.59 -5.96
CA ILE A 91 -14.32 8.20 -5.71
C ILE A 91 -15.01 9.23 -4.81
N VAL A 92 -14.37 9.59 -3.68
CA VAL A 92 -14.90 10.56 -2.73
C VAL A 92 -15.04 11.94 -3.37
N ASN A 93 -14.06 12.38 -4.17
CA ASN A 93 -14.11 13.68 -4.84
C ASN A 93 -15.20 13.75 -5.92
N SER A 94 -15.52 12.64 -6.58
CA SER A 94 -16.67 12.55 -7.48
C SER A 94 -18.00 12.62 -6.70
N ALA A 95 -18.11 11.87 -5.60
CA ALA A 95 -19.30 11.87 -4.74
C ALA A 95 -19.55 13.24 -4.06
N ARG A 96 -18.50 14.03 -3.82
CA ARG A 96 -18.65 15.42 -3.37
C ARG A 96 -19.39 16.31 -4.37
N GLN A 97 -19.31 15.99 -5.66
CA GLN A 97 -19.93 16.81 -6.71
C GLN A 97 -21.42 16.49 -6.88
N SER A 98 -21.84 15.25 -6.62
CA SER A 98 -23.24 14.81 -6.72
C SER A 98 -24.15 15.35 -5.60
N HIS A 99 -23.58 15.76 -4.45
CA HIS A 99 -24.32 16.25 -3.27
C HIS A 99 -25.35 15.27 -2.68
N SER A 100 -25.16 13.97 -2.89
CA SER A 100 -26.00 12.93 -2.30
C SER A 100 -25.82 12.85 -0.78
N GLU A 101 -26.91 12.65 -0.02
CA GLU A 101 -26.85 12.40 1.43
C GLU A 101 -26.26 11.02 1.76
N LEU A 102 -26.44 10.04 0.87
CA LEU A 102 -25.89 8.69 1.02
C LEU A 102 -25.49 8.11 -0.34
N GLU A 103 -24.24 7.66 -0.46
CA GLU A 103 -23.77 6.85 -1.58
C GLU A 103 -23.09 5.58 -1.10
N VAL A 104 -23.52 4.43 -1.64
CA VAL A 104 -22.89 3.14 -1.40
C VAL A 104 -22.32 2.61 -2.71
N LEU A 105 -21.00 2.51 -2.77
CA LEU A 105 -20.25 2.11 -3.95
C LEU A 105 -19.51 0.80 -3.65
N SER A 106 -19.24 0.00 -4.68
CA SER A 106 -18.31 -1.14 -4.59
C SER A 106 -17.00 -0.75 -5.28
N PHE A 107 -15.87 -1.07 -4.66
CA PHE A 107 -14.56 -0.83 -5.25
C PHE A 107 -14.39 -1.72 -6.49
N GLN A 108 -14.21 -1.09 -7.65
CA GLN A 108 -13.91 -1.77 -8.89
C GLN A 108 -12.39 -1.77 -9.10
N SER A 109 -11.81 -2.97 -9.20
CA SER A 109 -10.37 -3.22 -9.36
C SER A 109 -9.85 -2.74 -10.71
#